data_AF-A0A7Z9ZZ55-F1
#
_entry.id   AF-A0A7Z9ZZ55-F1
#
_cell.length_a   1.000
_cell.length_b   1.000
_cell.length_c   1.000
_cell.angle_alpha   90.00
_cell.angle_beta   90.00
_cell.angle_gamma   90.00
#
_symmetry.space_group_name_H-M   'P 1'
#
loop_
_entity.id
_entity.type
_entity.pdbx_description
1 polymer ?
#
loop_
_entity_poly.entity_id
_entity_poly.type
_entity_poly.pdbx_seq_one_letter_code
_entity_poly.pdbx_strand_id
1 'polypeptide(L)'
;MSLEGRGGPLTGEVVVGVDAGATKVEACALSRDGRIVKFTVRRPGNPLAVGLDDAVGAIAEAARGALSSMGEGKGRAIFVCAGGAGSEEVRSALIEAL
;
A
#
# COMPACT_ATOMS: atom_id res chain seq x y z
N MET A 1 -4.48 20.00 10.80
CA MET A 1 -5.07 19.30 11.96
C MET A 1 -4.51 17.89 11.93
N SER A 2 -3.55 17.58 12.81
CA SER A 2 -2.82 16.31 12.83
C SER A 2 -3.63 15.28 13.62
N LEU A 3 -4.02 14.18 12.99
CA LEU A 3 -4.63 13.01 13.66
C LEU A 3 -3.50 12.06 14.08
N GLU A 4 -2.69 12.45 15.06
CA GLU A 4 -1.71 11.55 15.66
C GLU A 4 -2.35 10.81 16.83
N GLY A 5 -3.07 9.74 16.49
CA GLY A 5 -3.52 8.73 17.44
C GLY A 5 -2.33 7.89 17.90
N ARG A 6 -2.08 7.87 19.21
CA ARG A 6 -1.06 7.03 19.87
C ARG A 6 -1.30 5.56 19.50
N GLY A 7 -0.30 4.94 18.87
CA GLY A 7 -0.38 3.57 18.37
C GLY A 7 -0.38 2.54 19.50
N GLY A 8 -1.57 2.07 19.88
CA GLY A 8 -1.73 0.76 20.49
C GLY A 8 -1.55 -0.35 19.44
N PRO A 9 -1.41 -1.63 19.87
CA PRO A 9 -1.32 -2.75 18.95
C PRO A 9 -2.54 -2.81 18.03
N LEU A 10 -2.32 -3.04 16.73
CA LEU A 10 -3.41 -3.17 15.76
C LEU A 10 -4.18 -4.45 16.05
N THR A 11 -5.45 -4.31 16.48
CA THR A 11 -6.37 -5.44 16.60
C THR A 11 -7.34 -5.44 15.43
N GLY A 12 -7.14 -6.32 14.45
CA GLY A 12 -8.09 -6.56 13.36
C GLY A 12 -7.52 -6.45 11.94
N GLU A 13 -8.41 -6.52 10.95
CA GLU A 13 -8.07 -6.39 9.53
C GLU A 13 -7.75 -4.94 9.17
N VAL A 14 -6.73 -4.74 8.31
CA VAL A 14 -6.33 -3.45 7.76
C VAL A 14 -6.46 -3.52 6.25
N VAL A 15 -7.21 -2.60 5.65
CA VAL A 15 -7.34 -2.52 4.20
C VAL A 15 -6.31 -1.52 3.68
N VAL A 16 -5.61 -1.88 2.59
CA VAL A 16 -4.63 -1.01 1.95
C VAL A 16 -5.06 -0.72 0.51
N GLY A 17 -5.47 0.51 0.26
CA GLY A 17 -5.64 1.01 -1.10
C GLY A 17 -4.32 1.53 -1.64
N VAL A 18 -3.98 1.23 -2.90
CA VAL A 18 -2.80 1.81 -3.55
C VAL A 18 -3.19 2.46 -4.88
N ASP A 19 -2.84 3.73 -5.05
CA ASP A 19 -2.89 4.45 -6.31
C ASP A 19 -1.49 4.47 -6.92
N ALA A 20 -1.33 3.73 -8.03
CA ALA A 20 -0.06 3.50 -8.70
C ALA A 20 -0.21 3.84 -10.19
N GLY A 21 -0.17 5.13 -10.49
CA GLY A 21 -0.26 5.64 -11.84
C GLY A 21 1.09 6.14 -12.35
N ALA A 22 1.17 7.45 -12.54
CA ALA A 22 2.24 8.10 -13.29
C ALA A 22 3.56 8.25 -12.52
N THR A 23 3.72 9.33 -11.75
CA THR A 23 5.04 9.76 -11.23
C THR A 23 5.26 9.44 -9.74
N LYS A 24 4.21 8.97 -9.07
CA LYS A 24 4.23 8.60 -7.65
C LYS A 24 3.30 7.42 -7.40
N VAL A 25 3.55 6.73 -6.30
CA VAL A 25 2.66 5.71 -5.74
C VAL A 25 2.19 6.18 -4.38
N GLU A 26 0.88 6.12 -4.14
CA GLU A 26 0.25 6.48 -2.87
C GLU A 26 -0.46 5.28 -2.27
N ALA A 27 -0.08 4.88 -1.06
CA ALA A 27 -0.77 3.87 -0.30
C ALA A 27 -1.56 4.50 0.86
N CYS A 28 -2.76 4.01 1.09
CA CYS A 28 -3.61 4.40 2.20
C CYS A 28 -4.04 3.15 2.97
N ALA A 29 -3.63 3.06 4.24
CA ALA A 29 -4.07 2.03 5.17
C ALA A 29 -5.25 2.54 6.01
N LEU A 30 -6.28 1.71 6.15
CA LEU A 30 -7.45 1.96 6.99
C LEU A 30 -7.68 0.77 7.92
N SER A 31 -7.77 1.01 9.22
CA SER A 31 -8.20 0.00 10.20
C SER A 31 -9.67 0.17 10.58
N ARG A 32 -10.24 -0.88 11.16
CA ARG A 32 -11.65 -0.95 11.55
C ARG A 32 -12.07 0.07 12.62
N ASP A 33 -11.13 0.50 13.47
CA ASP A 33 -11.32 1.55 14.47
C ASP A 33 -11.27 2.97 13.86
N GLY A 34 -11.09 3.08 12.53
CA GLY A 34 -11.11 4.35 11.80
C GLY A 34 -9.76 5.04 11.72
N ARG A 35 -8.65 4.43 12.15
CA ARG A 35 -7.32 5.01 11.92
C ARG A 35 -6.96 4.92 10.44
N ILE A 36 -6.47 6.05 9.91
CA ILE A 36 -6.07 6.20 8.52
C ILE A 36 -4.61 6.66 8.48
N VAL A 37 -3.82 6.00 7.66
CA VAL A 37 -2.43 6.36 7.40
C VAL A 37 -2.20 6.43 5.90
N LYS A 38 -1.41 7.42 5.47
CA LYS A 38 -0.99 7.59 4.08
C LYS A 38 0.51 7.49 3.98
N PHE A 39 0.99 6.84 2.93
CA PHE A 39 2.41 6.74 2.61
C PHE A 39 2.61 6.97 1.11
N THR A 40 3.65 7.72 0.76
CA THR A 40 3.93 8.10 -0.63
C THR A 40 5.34 7.72 -1.00
N VAL A 41 5.48 7.01 -2.12
CA VAL A 41 6.76 6.74 -2.78
C VAL A 41 6.83 7.61 -4.03
N ARG A 42 7.89 8.41 -4.16
CA ARG A 42 8.12 9.28 -5.33
C ARG A 42 8.84 8.53 -6.46
N ARG A 43 8.24 7.44 -6.91
CA ARG A 43 8.67 6.65 -8.06
C ARG A 43 7.45 6.24 -8.88
N PRO A 44 7.56 6.02 -10.20
CA PRO A 44 6.45 5.56 -11.02
C PRO A 44 5.92 4.19 -10.59
N GLY A 45 4.60 3.99 -10.69
CA GLY A 45 3.94 2.71 -10.41
C GLY A 45 3.38 2.00 -11.65
N ASN A 46 3.50 2.61 -12.83
CA ASN A 46 3.00 2.04 -14.08
C ASN A 46 4.02 1.08 -14.71
N PRO A 47 3.74 -0.24 -14.80
CA PRO A 47 4.66 -1.21 -15.38
C PRO A 47 4.95 -0.97 -16.87
N LEU A 48 4.05 -0.29 -17.60
CA LEU A 48 4.28 0.08 -19.00
C LEU A 48 5.32 1.20 -19.15
N ALA A 49 5.61 1.95 -18.08
CA ALA A 49 6.56 3.04 -18.09
C ALA A 49 7.94 2.64 -17.53
N VAL A 50 7.98 1.80 -16.50
CA VAL A 50 9.22 1.43 -15.78
C VAL A 50 9.54 -0.06 -15.74
N GLY A 51 8.69 -0.91 -16.32
CA GLY A 51 8.82 -2.36 -16.20
C GLY A 51 8.13 -2.92 -14.95
N LEU A 52 7.90 -4.23 -14.94
CA LEU A 52 7.13 -4.92 -13.89
C LEU A 52 7.81 -4.85 -12.53
N ASP A 53 9.11 -5.20 -12.46
CA ASP A 53 9.85 -5.29 -11.20
C ASP A 53 9.93 -3.94 -10.47
N ASP A 54 10.22 -2.87 -11.20
CA ASP A 54 10.30 -1.52 -10.63
C ASP A 54 8.94 -1.01 -10.15
N ALA A 55 7.87 -1.29 -10.91
CA ALA A 55 6.50 -0.96 -10.52
C ALA A 55 6.07 -1.73 -9.26
N VAL A 56 6.31 -3.05 -9.22
CA VAL A 56 6.03 -3.90 -8.05
C VAL A 56 6.82 -3.41 -6.84
N GLY A 57 8.10 -3.09 -7.02
CA GLY A 57 8.95 -2.56 -5.96
C GLY A 57 8.42 -1.25 -5.35
N ALA A 58 7.99 -0.31 -6.19
CA ALA A 58 7.42 0.96 -5.73
C ALA A 58 6.08 0.78 -5.01
N ILE A 59 5.21 -0.10 -5.52
CA ILE A 59 3.91 -0.42 -4.91
C ILE A 59 4.10 -1.13 -3.57
N ALA A 60 4.97 -2.14 -3.51
CA ALA A 60 5.23 -2.89 -2.29
C ALA A 60 5.89 -2.02 -1.22
N GLU A 61 6.81 -1.12 -1.59
CA GLU A 61 7.36 -0.12 -0.67
C GLU A 61 6.27 0.79 -0.10
N ALA A 62 5.39 1.32 -0.94
CA ALA A 62 4.31 2.20 -0.48
C ALA A 62 3.35 1.45 0.48
N ALA A 63 2.94 0.24 0.11
CA ALA A 63 2.07 -0.61 0.92
C ALA A 63 2.70 -0.95 2.28
N ARG A 64 3.97 -1.40 2.31
CA ARG A 64 4.70 -1.67 3.55
C ARG A 64 4.87 -0.43 4.41
N GLY A 65 5.16 0.72 3.79
CA GLY A 65 5.27 2.00 4.49
C GLY A 65 3.97 2.38 5.20
N ALA A 66 2.83 2.21 4.51
CA ALA A 66 1.51 2.45 5.09
C ALA A 66 1.18 1.45 6.22
N LEU A 67 1.45 0.15 6.03
CA LEU A 67 1.23 -0.88 7.05
C LEU A 67 2.11 -0.68 8.29
N SER A 68 3.41 -0.45 8.10
CA SER A 68 4.35 -0.24 9.21
C SER A 68 3.98 1.00 10.03
N SER A 69 3.48 2.04 9.35
CA SER A 69 3.01 3.27 9.99
C SER A 69 1.69 3.10 10.78
N MET A 70 0.96 2.00 10.58
CA MET A 70 -0.18 1.62 11.42
C MET A 70 0.27 0.99 12.75
N GLY A 71 1.47 0.42 12.83
CA GLY A 71 2.04 -0.21 14.02
C GLY A 71 2.21 -1.73 13.88
N GLU A 72 2.78 -2.37 14.90
CA GLU A 72 2.97 -3.83 14.93
C GLU A 72 1.63 -4.56 15.11
N GLY A 73 1.28 -5.46 14.19
CA GLY A 73 0.10 -6.30 14.28
C GLY A 73 -0.13 -7.18 13.05
N LYS A 74 -0.78 -8.33 13.24
CA LYS A 74 -1.15 -9.27 12.17
C LYS A 74 -2.38 -8.76 11.42
N GLY A 75 -2.24 -7.69 10.65
CA GLY A 75 -3.28 -7.22 9.74
C GLY A 75 -3.29 -8.07 8.47
N ARG A 76 -4.44 -8.61 8.10
CA ARG A 76 -4.65 -9.15 6.74
C ARG A 76 -4.80 -7.97 5.79
N ALA A 77 -3.80 -7.74 4.95
CA ALA A 77 -3.85 -6.66 3.96
C ALA A 77 -4.72 -7.07 2.76
N ILE A 78 -5.71 -6.24 2.43
CA ILE A 78 -6.49 -6.34 1.20
C ILE A 78 -6.05 -5.22 0.27
N PHE A 79 -5.49 -5.57 -0.88
CA PHE A 79 -4.99 -4.62 -1.87
C PHE A 79 -6.09 -4.23 -2.86
N VAL A 80 -6.39 -2.94 -2.92
CA VAL A 80 -7.24 -2.36 -3.96
C VAL A 80 -6.36 -1.39 -4.75
N CYS A 81 -5.89 -1.83 -5.93
CA CYS A 81 -5.03 -1.01 -6.77
C CYS A 81 -5.85 -0.37 -7.90
N ALA A 82 -5.61 0.89 -8.25
CA ALA A 82 -6.27 1.58 -9.36
C ALA A 82 -5.21 2.17 -10.31
N GLY A 83 -4.60 1.32 -11.12
CA GLY A 83 -3.53 1.68 -12.05
C GLY A 83 -2.59 0.49 -12.23
N GLY A 84 -2.69 -0.23 -13.36
CA GLY A 84 -2.02 -1.54 -13.58
C GLY A 84 -2.69 -2.75 -12.92
N ALA A 85 -3.49 -2.50 -11.88
CA ALA A 85 -4.17 -3.43 -10.99
C ALA A 85 -5.27 -4.36 -11.55
N GLY A 86 -5.66 -4.18 -12.82
CA GLY A 86 -6.49 -5.19 -13.50
C GLY A 86 -5.68 -6.40 -13.95
N SER A 87 -4.35 -6.32 -13.93
CA SER A 87 -3.47 -7.41 -14.34
C SER A 87 -3.25 -8.41 -13.21
N GLU A 88 -3.68 -9.66 -13.40
CA GLU A 88 -3.45 -10.81 -12.51
C GLU A 88 -1.96 -11.00 -12.19
N GLU A 89 -1.08 -10.67 -13.14
CA GLU A 89 0.37 -10.78 -13.02
C GLU A 89 0.93 -9.82 -11.97
N VAL A 90 0.53 -8.55 -12.03
CA VAL A 90 0.92 -7.54 -11.03
C VAL A 90 0.38 -7.91 -9.65
N ARG A 91 -0.86 -8.39 -9.58
CA ARG A 91 -1.47 -8.83 -8.32
C ARG A 91 -0.71 -10.02 -7.70
N SER A 92 -0.33 -11.00 -8.50
CA SER A 92 0.39 -12.19 -8.03
C SER A 92 1.78 -11.83 -7.53
N ALA A 93 2.53 -11.02 -8.30
CA ALA A 93 3.86 -10.55 -7.90
C ALA A 93 3.81 -9.71 -6.59
N LEU A 94 2.75 -8.93 -6.39
CA LEU A 94 2.57 -8.16 -5.16
C LEU A 94 2.28 -9.03 -3.93
N ILE A 95 1.53 -10.12 -4.09
CA ILE A 95 1.26 -11.07 -3.00
C ILE A 95 2.56 -11.75 -2.55
N GLU A 96 3.45 -12.09 -3.48
CA GLU A 96 4.76 -12.67 -3.15
C GLU A 96 5.73 -11.66 -2.53
N ALA A 97 5.64 -10.40 -2.96
CA ALA A 97 6.56 -9.35 -2.54
C ALA A 97 6.29 -8.80 -1.13
N LEU A 98 5.14 -9.11 -0.51
CA LEU A 98 4.67 -8.50 0.75
C LEU A 98 4.64 -9.50 1.91
#